data_AF-A0A945FU35-F1
#
_entry.id   AF-A0A945FU35-F1
#
_cell.length_a   1.000
_cell.length_b   1.000
_cell.length_c   1.000
_cell.angle_alpha   90.00
_cell.angle_beta   90.00
_cell.angle_gamma   90.00
#
_symmetry.space_group_name_H-M   'P 1'
#
loop_
_entity.id
_entity.type
_entity.pdbx_description
1 polymer ?
#
loop_
_entity_poly.entity_id
_entity_poly.type
_entity_poly.pdbx_seq_one_letter_code
_entity_poly.pdbx_strand_id
1 'polypeptide(L)' 'MPQICKKGRIIGRNFDYPADVAIGPDDSFYVADSYNNRIQKFSPDGKFETKWGGFL' A
#
# COMPACT_ATOMS: atom_id res chain seq x y z
N MET A 1 -6.40 -9.90 -15.54
CA MET A 1 -6.05 -9.66 -14.13
C MET A 1 -4.73 -8.91 -14.13
N PRO A 2 -4.73 -7.56 -14.06
CA PRO A 2 -3.50 -6.81 -14.31
C PRO A 2 -2.55 -7.00 -13.13
N GLN A 3 -1.32 -7.32 -13.49
CA GLN A 3 -0.23 -7.75 -12.63
C GLN A 3 0.31 -6.56 -11.83
N ILE A 4 -0.12 -6.38 -10.58
CA ILE A 4 0.58 -5.52 -9.60
C ILE A 4 1.56 -6.40 -8.80
N CYS A 5 2.33 -7.22 -9.52
CA CYS A 5 3.45 -7.98 -8.96
C CYS A 5 4.79 -7.48 -9.52
N LYS A 6 4.88 -6.18 -9.87
CA LYS A 6 6.19 -5.55 -10.03
C LYS A 6 6.70 -5.21 -8.63
N LYS A 7 7.92 -5.66 -8.29
CA LYS A 7 8.75 -5.06 -7.23
C LYS A 7 8.90 -3.57 -7.54
N GLY A 8 7.92 -2.78 -7.12
CA GLY A 8 7.86 -1.35 -7.31
C GLY A 8 8.33 -0.69 -6.03
N ARG A 9 9.50 -0.06 -6.10
CA ARG A 9 10.00 0.79 -5.01
C ARG A 9 9.15 2.07 -4.98
N ILE A 10 8.07 2.07 -4.19
CA ILE A 10 7.54 3.32 -3.66
C ILE A 10 8.61 3.83 -2.69
N ILE A 11 9.32 4.86 -3.13
CA ILE A 11 10.50 5.41 -2.47
C ILE A 11 10.14 5.79 -1.03
N GLY A 12 10.69 5.06 -0.06
CA GLY A 12 10.61 5.36 1.37
C GLY A 12 9.86 4.33 2.23
N ARG A 13 9.17 3.33 1.67
CA ARG A 13 8.38 2.36 2.47
C ARG A 13 8.50 0.94 1.93
N ASN A 14 9.09 0.05 2.74
CA ASN A 14 9.15 -1.39 2.44
C ASN A 14 7.74 -1.98 2.51
N PHE A 15 7.32 -2.69 1.47
CA PHE A 15 6.18 -3.61 1.52
C PHE A 15 6.69 -5.03 1.79
N ASP A 16 5.90 -5.84 2.49
CA ASP A 16 6.22 -7.25 2.76
C ASP A 16 4.98 -8.12 2.48
N TYR A 17 5.07 -8.91 1.41
CA TYR A 17 3.95 -9.70 0.86
C TYR A 17 2.62 -8.92 0.82
N PRO A 18 2.52 -7.83 0.04
CA PRO A 18 1.25 -7.15 -0.14
C PRO A 18 0.27 -8.06 -0.89
N ALA A 19 -0.94 -8.22 -0.35
CA ALA A 19 -1.95 -9.10 -0.90
C ALA A 19 -2.84 -8.42 -1.93
N ASP A 20 -3.17 -7.15 -1.74
CA ASP A 20 -4.14 -6.45 -2.58
C ASP A 20 -4.00 -4.92 -2.54
N VAL A 21 -4.67 -4.25 -3.48
CA VAL A 21 -4.84 -2.80 -3.54
C VAL A 21 -6.28 -2.40 -3.89
N ALA A 22 -6.79 -1.37 -3.22
CA ALA A 22 -8.08 -0.76 -3.52
C ALA A 22 -7.93 0.75 -3.78
N ILE A 23 -8.76 1.30 -4.65
CA ILE A 23 -8.82 2.74 -4.94
C ILE A 23 -10.07 3.32 -4.28
N GLY A 24 -9.90 4.40 -3.52
CA GLY A 24 -10.97 5.16 -2.87
C GLY A 24 -11.62 6.19 -3.82
N PRO A 25 -12.76 6.78 -3.40
CA PRO A 25 -13.48 7.78 -4.20
C PRO A 25 -12.72 9.11 -4.37
N ASP A 26 -11.65 9.34 -3.60
CA ASP A 26 -10.75 10.49 -3.67
C ASP A 26 -9.47 10.19 -4.48
N ASP A 27 -9.47 9.11 -5.27
CA ASP A 27 -8.31 8.55 -5.99
C ASP A 27 -7.14 8.14 -5.07
N SER A 28 -7.34 8.13 -3.75
CA SER A 28 -6.37 7.51 -2.85
C SER A 28 -6.32 6.01 -3.06
N PHE A 29 -5.18 5.39 -2.81
CA PHE A 29 -5.07 3.93 -2.87
C PHE A 29 -4.60 3.33 -1.55
N TYR A 30 -5.16 2.16 -1.26
CA TYR A 30 -4.97 1.42 -0.03
C TYR A 30 -4.29 0.12 -0.35
N VAL A 31 -3.17 -0.18 0.30
CA VAL A 31 -2.43 -1.43 0.13
C VAL A 31 -2.58 -2.30 1.36
N ALA A 32 -3.02 -3.53 1.18
CA ALA A 32 -2.99 -4.56 2.20
C ALA A 32 -1.59 -5.19 2.24
N ASP A 33 -0.79 -4.81 3.24
CA ASP A 33 0.61 -5.21 3.42
C ASP A 33 0.69 -6.34 4.47
N SER A 34 0.41 -7.56 4.01
CA SER A 34 -0.02 -8.66 4.87
C SER A 34 1.02 -9.13 5.86
N TYR A 35 2.30 -9.25 5.47
CA TYR A 35 3.33 -9.72 6.40
C TYR A 35 3.75 -8.63 7.39
N ASN A 36 3.54 -7.37 7.03
CA ASN A 36 3.66 -6.27 7.97
C ASN A 36 2.41 -6.06 8.82
N ASN A 37 1.36 -6.90 8.71
CA ASN A 37 0.09 -6.78 9.44
C ASN A 37 -0.48 -5.36 9.44
N ARG A 38 -0.47 -4.70 8.28
CA ARG A 38 -0.93 -3.31 8.17
C ARG A 38 -1.66 -3.02 6.87
N ILE A 39 -2.48 -1.98 6.91
CA ILE A 39 -3.02 -1.31 5.73
C ILE A 39 -2.31 0.04 5.60
N GLN A 40 -1.93 0.42 4.38
CA GLN A 40 -1.32 1.73 4.11
C GLN A 40 -2.17 2.51 3.12
N LYS A 41 -2.45 3.79 3.40
CA LYS A 41 -3.10 4.73 2.49
C LYS A 41 -2.07 5.63 1.83
N PHE A 42 -2.26 5.85 0.54
CA PHE A 42 -1.48 6.77 -0.27
C PHE A 42 -2.40 7.74 -1.01
N SER A 43 -1.92 8.96 -1.22
CA SER A 43 -2.55 9.96 -2.06
C SER A 43 -2.51 9.55 -3.54
N PRO A 44 -3.28 10.21 -4.42
CA PRO A 44 -3.28 9.93 -5.86
C PRO A 44 -1.90 10.07 -6.53
N ASP A 45 -1.03 10.94 -6.00
CA ASP A 45 0.36 11.11 -6.47
C ASP A 45 1.36 10.12 -5.83
N GLY A 46 0.86 9.13 -5.08
CA GLY A 46 1.65 8.05 -4.51
C GLY A 46 2.40 8.40 -3.23
N LYS A 47 2.11 9.56 -2.60
CA LYS A 47 2.67 9.89 -1.29
C LYS A 47 1.94 9.11 -0.20
N PHE A 48 2.69 8.64 0.77
CA PHE A 48 2.06 8.03 1.93
C PHE A 48 1.33 9.07 2.77
N GLU A 49 0.13 8.73 3.20
CA GLU A 49 -0.65 9.56 4.12
C GLU A 49 -0.71 8.94 5.51
N THR A 50 -1.12 7.68 5.62
CA THR A 50 -1.31 7.02 6.92
C THR A 50 -1.29 5.50 6.83
N LYS A 51 -1.14 4.84 7.98
CA LYS A 51 -1.21 3.38 8.11
C LYS A 51 -2.04 2.99 9.33
N TRP A 52 -2.58 1.79 9.26
CA TRP A 52 -3.25 1.12 10.38
C TRP A 52 -2.62 -0.25 10.59
N GLY A 53 -2.38 -0.62 11.85
CA GLY A 53 -1.63 -1.83 12.20
C GLY A 53 -0.13 -1.69 12.01
N GLY A 54 0.56 -2.82 11.93
CA GLY A 54 2.01 -2.92 12.02
C GLY A 54 2.45 -3.47 13.37
N PHE A 55 3.60 -4.13 13.35
CA PHE A 55 4.35 -4.40 14.58
C PHE A 55 4.83 -3.06 15.18
N LEU A 56 4.89 -3.00 16.52
CA LEU A 56 5.34 -1.82 17.27
C LEU A 56 6.76 -1.40 16.88
#